data_AF-A0A8H4XS88-F1
#
_entry.id   AF-A0A8H4XS88-F1
#
_cell.length_a   1.000
_cell.length_b   1.000
_cell.length_c   1.000
_cell.angle_alpha   90.00
_cell.angle_beta   90.00
_cell.angle_gamma   90.00
#
_symmetry.space_group_name_H-M   'P 1'
#
loop_
_entity.id
_entity.type
_entity.pdbx_description
1 polymer ?
#
loop_
_entity_poly.entity_id
_entity_poly.type
_entity_poly.pdbx_seq_one_letter_code
_entity_poly.pdbx_strand_id
1 'polypeptide(L)'
;MRLLLKVKNGTPPMRKTALRQLTDNARQFGAGALFNQILPLLMEKSLEDQERHLLVKVIDRVLYKLDDLVRPYTHKILVVIEPLLIDQDYYARVEGREIISNLAKAAGLAHMISTMRPDIDHVDEYVRNTTARAFAVVASALGIPALLPFLRAVCRSKKSWQARHTGVK
;
A
#
# COMPACT_ATOMS: atom_id res chain seq x y z
N MET A 1 -18.37 -7.68 -6.75
CA MET A 1 -18.16 -9.03 -6.16
C MET A 1 -18.92 -9.15 -4.85
N ARG A 2 -19.91 -10.05 -4.76
CA ARG A 2 -20.73 -10.26 -3.55
C ARG A 2 -19.90 -10.67 -2.32
N LEU A 3 -18.71 -11.24 -2.49
CA LEU A 3 -17.84 -11.68 -1.39
C LEU A 3 -17.29 -10.52 -0.56
N LEU A 4 -16.93 -9.38 -1.18
CA LEU A 4 -16.42 -8.22 -0.46
C LEU A 4 -17.48 -7.62 0.47
N LEU A 5 -18.73 -7.54 -0.02
CA LEU A 5 -19.86 -7.11 0.81
C LEU A 5 -20.14 -8.07 1.97
N LYS A 6 -19.96 -9.39 1.76
CA LYS A 6 -20.05 -10.38 2.85
C LYS A 6 -18.94 -10.22 3.89
N VAL A 7 -17.74 -9.80 3.48
CA VAL A 7 -16.65 -9.49 4.43
C VAL A 7 -16.96 -8.20 5.20
N LYS A 8 -17.41 -7.14 4.52
CA LYS A 8 -17.74 -5.86 5.15
C LYS A 8 -18.92 -6.00 6.14
N ASN A 9 -20.06 -6.49 5.66
CA ASN A 9 -21.35 -6.40 6.38
C ASN A 9 -21.83 -7.73 7.00
N GLY A 10 -21.13 -8.84 6.77
CA GLY A 10 -21.60 -10.17 7.20
C GLY A 10 -21.35 -10.49 8.67
N THR A 11 -21.98 -11.55 9.17
CA THR A 11 -21.69 -12.12 10.49
C THR A 11 -20.29 -12.74 10.54
N PRO A 12 -19.66 -12.94 11.72
CA PRO A 12 -18.31 -13.49 11.81
C PRO A 12 -18.08 -14.80 11.02
N PRO A 13 -19.01 -15.79 11.03
CA PRO A 13 -18.89 -16.98 10.18
C PRO A 13 -18.92 -16.66 8.69
N MET A 14 -19.81 -15.75 8.25
CA MET A 14 -19.90 -15.32 6.85
C MET A 14 -18.62 -14.63 6.40
N ARG A 15 -18.07 -13.74 7.23
CA ARG A 15 -16.81 -13.03 6.96
C ARG A 15 -15.66 -14.00 6.78
N LYS A 16 -15.52 -14.97 7.70
CA LYS A 16 -14.47 -15.99 7.65
C LYS A 16 -14.52 -16.81 6.36
N THR A 17 -15.70 -17.29 5.99
CA THR A 17 -15.89 -18.08 4.76
C THR A 17 -15.64 -17.24 3.52
N ALA A 18 -16.15 -16.00 3.47
CA ALA A 18 -15.95 -15.10 2.34
C ALA A 18 -14.48 -14.70 2.16
N LEU A 19 -13.77 -14.40 3.24
CA LEU A 19 -12.34 -14.08 3.22
C LEU A 19 -11.51 -15.26 2.69
N ARG A 20 -11.82 -16.49 3.13
CA ARG A 20 -11.17 -17.69 2.62
C ARG A 20 -11.41 -17.85 1.11
N GLN A 21 -12.66 -17.74 0.66
CA GLN A 21 -13.01 -17.84 -0.76
C GLN A 21 -12.31 -16.76 -1.62
N LEU A 22 -12.20 -15.53 -1.12
CA LEU A 22 -11.46 -14.46 -1.78
C LEU A 22 -9.98 -14.81 -1.92
N THR A 23 -9.38 -15.33 -0.85
CA THR A 23 -7.95 -15.64 -0.80
C THR A 23 -7.61 -16.83 -1.70
N ASP A 24 -8.37 -17.92 -1.61
CA ASP A 24 -8.10 -19.15 -2.34
C ASP A 24 -8.26 -18.96 -3.85
N ASN A 25 -9.20 -18.11 -4.27
CA ASN A 25 -9.48 -17.83 -5.68
C ASN A 25 -8.88 -16.49 -6.17
N ALA A 26 -8.00 -15.84 -5.38
CA ALA A 26 -7.48 -14.50 -5.70
C ALA A 26 -6.83 -14.43 -7.10
N ARG A 27 -6.02 -15.44 -7.45
CA ARG A 27 -5.38 -15.53 -8.77
C ARG A 27 -6.39 -15.71 -9.91
N GLN A 28 -7.46 -16.46 -9.67
CA GLN A 28 -8.52 -16.69 -10.66
C GLN A 28 -9.35 -15.42 -10.92
N PHE A 29 -9.62 -14.64 -9.88
CA PHE A 29 -10.32 -13.35 -10.02
C PHE A 29 -9.47 -12.30 -10.75
N GLY A 30 -8.15 -12.37 -10.58
CA GLY A 30 -7.21 -11.43 -11.17
C GLY A 30 -7.06 -10.13 -10.37
N ALA A 31 -5.83 -9.62 -10.31
CA ALA A 31 -5.45 -8.45 -9.53
C ALA A 31 -6.30 -7.21 -9.84
N GLY A 32 -6.54 -6.93 -11.12
CA GLY A 32 -7.30 -5.75 -11.54
C GLY A 32 -8.74 -5.75 -11.05
N ALA A 33 -9.45 -6.88 -11.19
CA ALA A 33 -10.83 -6.99 -10.73
C ALA A 33 -10.94 -6.83 -9.21
N LEU A 34 -9.97 -7.37 -8.47
CA LEU A 34 -9.90 -7.25 -7.01
C LEU A 34 -9.64 -5.81 -6.59
N PHE A 35 -8.54 -5.20 -7.05
CA PHE A 35 -8.15 -3.86 -6.61
C PHE A 35 -9.13 -2.77 -7.09
N ASN A 36 -9.76 -2.92 -8.27
CA ASN A 36 -10.78 -1.99 -8.73
C ASN A 36 -12.03 -1.97 -7.84
N GLN A 37 -12.28 -3.03 -7.06
CA GLN A 37 -13.41 -3.09 -6.15
C GLN A 37 -13.02 -2.81 -4.70
N ILE A 38 -11.84 -3.24 -4.26
CA ILE A 38 -11.40 -3.07 -2.87
C ILE A 38 -10.98 -1.62 -2.60
N LEU A 39 -10.19 -1.01 -3.50
CA LEU A 39 -9.61 0.31 -3.25
C LEU A 39 -10.65 1.43 -3.10
N PRO A 40 -11.74 1.49 -3.89
CA PRO A 40 -12.80 2.49 -3.67
C PRO A 40 -13.48 2.36 -2.31
N LEU A 41 -13.65 1.13 -1.79
CA LEU A 41 -14.27 0.90 -0.48
C LEU A 41 -13.42 1.48 0.66
N LEU A 42 -12.09 1.44 0.54
CA LEU A 42 -11.19 2.08 1.51
C LEU A 42 -11.24 3.60 1.50
N MET A 43 -11.69 4.20 0.39
CA MET A 43 -11.80 5.65 0.23
C MET A 43 -13.18 6.18 0.68
N GLU A 44 -14.09 5.31 1.11
CA GLU A 44 -15.41 5.73 1.60
C GLU A 44 -15.27 6.53 2.90
N LYS A 45 -15.83 7.75 2.93
CA LYS A 45 -15.80 8.63 4.12
C LYS A 45 -16.59 8.06 5.30
N SER A 46 -17.55 7.19 5.03
CA SER A 46 -18.42 6.55 6.04
C SER A 46 -17.90 5.18 6.48
N LEU A 47 -16.67 4.82 6.13
CA LEU A 47 -16.09 3.53 6.48
C LEU A 47 -15.72 3.50 7.97
N GLU A 48 -16.37 2.61 8.72
CA GLU A 48 -16.07 2.40 10.13
C GLU A 48 -14.70 1.73 10.32
N ASP A 49 -14.04 1.96 11.47
CA ASP A 49 -12.71 1.41 11.76
C ASP A 49 -12.68 -0.13 11.66
N GLN A 50 -13.75 -0.78 12.13
CA GLN A 50 -13.87 -2.23 12.04
C GLN A 50 -13.99 -2.71 10.59
N GLU A 51 -14.68 -1.97 9.72
CA GLU A 51 -14.83 -2.29 8.31
C GLU A 51 -13.52 -2.07 7.55
N ARG A 52 -12.83 -0.97 7.85
CA ARG A 52 -11.47 -0.66 7.35
C ARG A 52 -10.51 -1.80 7.68
N HIS A 53 -10.49 -2.23 8.94
CA HIS A 53 -9.65 -3.33 9.39
C HIS A 53 -9.92 -4.63 8.62
N LEU A 54 -11.19 -4.92 8.32
CA LEU A 54 -11.55 -6.10 7.53
C LEU A 54 -11.10 -5.98 6.07
N LEU A 55 -11.21 -4.79 5.46
CA LEU A 55 -10.74 -4.54 4.10
C LEU A 55 -9.21 -4.60 3.99
N VAL A 56 -8.50 -4.06 4.97
CA VAL A 56 -7.03 -4.16 5.09
C VAL A 56 -6.61 -5.63 5.13
N LYS A 57 -7.27 -6.44 5.97
CA LYS A 57 -7.05 -7.89 6.01
C LYS A 57 -7.31 -8.58 4.68
N VAL A 58 -8.31 -8.14 3.89
CA VAL A 58 -8.53 -8.67 2.54
C VAL A 58 -7.36 -8.34 1.63
N ILE A 59 -6.89 -7.07 1.64
CA ILE A 59 -5.77 -6.63 0.82
C ILE A 59 -4.52 -7.44 1.12
N ASP A 60 -4.16 -7.61 2.39
CA ASP A 60 -2.95 -8.36 2.77
C ASP A 60 -2.97 -9.80 2.24
N ARG A 61 -4.12 -10.48 2.38
CA ARG A 61 -4.29 -11.86 1.91
C ARG A 61 -4.24 -11.95 0.38
N VAL A 62 -4.81 -10.96 -0.30
CA VAL A 62 -4.80 -10.86 -1.76
C VAL A 62 -3.40 -10.57 -2.28
N LEU A 63 -2.67 -9.61 -1.69
CA LEU A 63 -1.28 -9.29 -2.04
C LEU A 63 -0.39 -10.51 -1.93
N TYR A 64 -0.49 -11.25 -0.82
CA TYR A 64 0.29 -12.46 -0.60
C TYR A 64 0.04 -13.53 -1.67
N LYS A 65 -1.22 -13.68 -2.13
CA LYS A 65 -1.57 -14.69 -3.14
C LYS A 65 -1.21 -14.27 -4.56
N LEU A 66 -1.30 -12.98 -4.87
CA LEU A 66 -1.04 -12.44 -6.20
C LEU A 66 0.46 -12.33 -6.52
N ASP A 67 1.30 -12.17 -5.50
CA ASP A 67 2.75 -12.09 -5.67
C ASP A 67 3.15 -11.02 -6.71
N ASP A 68 3.90 -11.36 -7.75
CA ASP A 68 4.37 -10.43 -8.78
C ASP A 68 3.25 -9.80 -9.63
N LEU A 69 2.06 -10.40 -9.66
CA LEU A 69 0.88 -9.89 -10.39
C LEU A 69 0.37 -8.54 -9.85
N VAL A 70 0.85 -8.08 -8.69
CA VAL A 70 0.49 -6.79 -8.11
C VAL A 70 1.21 -5.61 -8.77
N ARG A 71 2.32 -5.85 -9.48
CA ARG A 71 3.21 -4.80 -10.01
C ARG A 71 2.50 -3.73 -10.86
N PRO A 72 1.57 -4.06 -11.78
CA PRO A 72 0.86 -3.05 -12.56
C PRO A 72 -0.06 -2.15 -11.72
N TYR A 73 -0.37 -2.57 -10.49
CA TYR A 73 -1.31 -1.89 -9.59
C TYR A 73 -0.60 -1.20 -8.41
N THR A 74 0.72 -1.34 -8.27
CA THR A 74 1.49 -0.78 -7.14
C THR A 74 1.24 0.71 -6.95
N HIS A 75 1.32 1.52 -8.01
CA HIS A 75 1.06 2.95 -7.93
C HIS A 75 -0.36 3.25 -7.44
N LYS A 76 -1.37 2.56 -7.99
CA LYS A 76 -2.78 2.75 -7.61
C LYS A 76 -3.03 2.38 -6.15
N ILE A 77 -2.37 1.33 -5.65
CA ILE A 77 -2.45 0.94 -4.23
C ILE A 77 -1.78 2.00 -3.36
N LEU A 78 -0.58 2.46 -3.72
CA LEU A 78 0.15 3.49 -2.97
C LEU A 78 -0.66 4.78 -2.82
N VAL A 79 -1.27 5.28 -3.90
CA VAL A 79 -2.11 6.51 -3.86
C VAL A 79 -3.24 6.41 -2.83
N VAL A 80 -3.80 5.23 -2.61
CA VAL A 80 -4.90 5.00 -1.67
C VAL A 80 -4.39 4.79 -0.23
N ILE A 81 -3.22 4.18 -0.07
CA ILE A 81 -2.70 3.73 1.24
C ILE A 81 -1.75 4.75 1.87
N GLU A 82 -0.99 5.50 1.07
CA GLU A 82 -0.05 6.52 1.56
C GLU A 82 -0.69 7.57 2.49
N PRO A 83 -1.90 8.10 2.22
CA PRO A 83 -2.57 9.02 3.15
C PRO A 83 -2.78 8.44 4.55
N LEU A 84 -2.94 7.12 4.68
CA LEU A 84 -3.11 6.46 5.98
C LEU A 84 -1.86 6.59 6.86
N LEU A 85 -0.66 6.81 6.28
CA LEU A 85 0.58 6.94 7.04
C LEU A 85 0.67 8.21 7.89
N ILE A 86 -0.19 9.18 7.61
CA ILE A 86 -0.29 10.47 8.31
C ILE A 86 -1.66 10.68 8.95
N ASP A 87 -2.50 9.64 8.98
CA ASP A 87 -3.81 9.69 9.63
C ASP A 87 -3.66 10.03 11.12
N GLN A 88 -4.66 10.66 11.72
CA GLN A 88 -4.68 10.97 13.15
C GLN A 88 -4.90 9.69 13.98
N ASP A 89 -5.68 8.74 13.45
CA ASP A 89 -5.85 7.44 14.08
C ASP A 89 -4.56 6.61 14.01
N TYR A 90 -4.12 6.16 15.18
CA TYR A 90 -2.97 5.29 15.31
C TYR A 90 -3.17 3.96 14.57
N TYR A 91 -4.36 3.37 14.63
CA TYR A 91 -4.62 2.06 14.02
C TYR A 91 -4.62 2.16 12.49
N ALA A 92 -5.27 3.17 11.91
CA ALA A 92 -5.17 3.46 10.48
C ALA A 92 -3.70 3.59 10.01
N ARG A 93 -2.85 4.29 10.78
CA ARG A 93 -1.41 4.38 10.47
C ARG A 93 -0.70 3.02 10.50
N VAL A 94 -1.03 2.15 11.46
CA VAL A 94 -0.45 0.79 11.54
C VAL A 94 -0.86 -0.02 10.32
N GLU A 95 -2.14 0.02 9.95
CA GLU A 95 -2.69 -0.71 8.80
C GLU A 95 -2.06 -0.26 7.48
N GLY A 96 -1.89 1.05 7.28
CA GLY A 96 -1.21 1.58 6.10
C GLY A 96 0.23 1.09 5.97
N ARG A 97 0.95 1.00 7.10
CA ARG A 97 2.32 0.43 7.12
C ARG A 97 2.34 -1.05 6.78
N GLU A 98 1.39 -1.83 7.29
CA GLU A 98 1.31 -3.27 7.03
C GLU A 98 1.06 -3.54 5.54
N ILE A 99 0.12 -2.83 4.93
CA ILE A 99 -0.17 -2.97 3.49
C ILE A 99 1.05 -2.60 2.64
N ILE A 100 1.72 -1.46 2.91
CA ILE A 100 2.90 -1.05 2.14
C ILE A 100 4.04 -2.06 2.32
N SER A 101 4.23 -2.60 3.52
CA SER A 101 5.23 -3.64 3.79
C SER A 101 4.97 -4.91 2.97
N ASN A 102 3.71 -5.37 2.94
CA ASN A 102 3.33 -6.55 2.16
C ASN A 102 3.40 -6.31 0.65
N LEU A 103 2.99 -5.11 0.20
CA LEU A 103 3.11 -4.69 -1.18
C LEU A 103 4.59 -4.65 -1.61
N ALA A 104 5.48 -4.14 -0.77
CA ALA A 104 6.91 -4.09 -1.05
C ALA A 104 7.53 -5.48 -1.21
N LYS A 105 7.12 -6.44 -0.36
CA LYS A 105 7.55 -7.84 -0.44
C LYS A 105 7.08 -8.52 -1.72
N ALA A 106 5.84 -8.28 -2.14
CA ALA A 106 5.27 -8.86 -3.37
C ALA A 106 5.82 -8.19 -4.65
N ALA A 107 5.92 -6.85 -4.67
CA ALA A 107 6.36 -6.11 -5.85
C ALA A 107 7.88 -6.15 -6.06
N GLY A 108 8.65 -6.13 -4.96
CA GLY A 108 10.10 -6.07 -4.95
C GLY A 108 10.67 -4.64 -4.96
N LEU A 109 11.88 -4.49 -4.40
CA LEU A 109 12.51 -3.19 -4.15
C LEU A 109 12.65 -2.32 -5.41
N ALA A 110 13.17 -2.88 -6.50
CA ALA A 110 13.41 -2.13 -7.72
C ALA A 110 12.11 -1.54 -8.29
N HIS A 111 11.01 -2.30 -8.23
CA HIS A 111 9.71 -1.86 -8.69
C HIS A 111 9.10 -0.80 -7.77
N MET A 112 9.25 -0.95 -6.45
CA MET A 112 8.83 0.07 -5.49
C MET A 112 9.57 1.40 -5.72
N ILE A 113 10.89 1.34 -5.92
CA ILE A 113 11.72 2.52 -6.23
C ILE A 113 11.24 3.16 -7.53
N SER A 114 11.10 2.39 -8.62
CA SER A 114 10.70 2.96 -9.91
C SER A 114 9.32 3.61 -9.86
N THR A 115 8.41 3.02 -9.07
CA THR A 115 7.02 3.50 -8.93
C THR A 115 6.94 4.83 -8.16
N MET A 116 7.65 4.95 -7.04
CA MET A 116 7.60 6.16 -6.18
C MET A 116 8.60 7.24 -6.58
N ARG A 117 9.58 6.93 -7.45
CA ARG A 117 10.63 7.88 -7.84
C ARG A 117 10.11 9.24 -8.36
N PRO A 118 9.06 9.30 -9.20
CA PRO A 118 8.52 10.58 -9.68
C PRO A 118 7.97 11.48 -8.56
N ASP A 119 7.59 10.89 -7.42
CA ASP A 119 6.95 11.62 -6.33
C ASP A 119 7.95 12.30 -5.37
N ILE A 120 9.24 11.97 -5.50
CA ILE A 120 10.30 12.43 -4.58
C ILE A 120 10.60 13.91 -4.74
N ASP A 121 10.58 14.42 -5.96
CA ASP A 121 10.71 15.83 -6.30
C ASP A 121 9.41 16.47 -6.78
N HIS A 122 8.27 15.87 -6.43
CA HIS A 122 6.95 16.42 -6.71
C HIS A 122 6.82 17.84 -6.13
N VAL A 123 6.10 18.74 -6.82
CA VAL A 123 5.96 20.15 -6.40
C VAL A 123 5.18 20.31 -5.09
N ASP A 124 4.19 19.43 -4.87
CA ASP A 124 3.38 19.38 -3.66
C ASP A 124 4.14 18.73 -2.49
N GLU A 125 4.24 19.44 -1.36
CA GLU A 125 4.85 18.91 -0.14
C GLU A 125 4.09 17.75 0.47
N TYR A 126 2.76 17.73 0.35
CA TYR A 126 1.93 16.66 0.88
C TYR A 126 2.37 15.31 0.29
N VAL A 127 2.49 15.26 -1.04
CA VAL A 127 2.96 14.07 -1.78
C VAL A 127 4.35 13.67 -1.31
N ARG A 128 5.32 14.61 -1.29
CA ARG A 128 6.68 14.31 -0.82
C ARG A 128 6.72 13.74 0.60
N ASN A 129 5.90 14.27 1.50
CA ASN A 129 5.83 13.83 2.90
C ASN A 129 5.28 12.40 3.03
N THR A 130 4.24 12.04 2.28
CA THR A 130 3.71 10.68 2.30
C THR A 130 4.66 9.70 1.62
N THR A 131 5.28 10.10 0.50
CA THR A 131 6.27 9.29 -0.22
C THR A 131 7.51 9.01 0.64
N ALA A 132 8.04 9.99 1.40
CA ALA A 132 9.15 9.76 2.32
C ALA A 132 8.82 8.70 3.38
N ARG A 133 7.63 8.81 3.99
CA ARG A 133 7.12 7.81 4.95
C ARG A 133 6.94 6.44 4.33
N ALA A 134 6.43 6.38 3.10
CA ALA A 134 6.30 5.13 2.35
C ALA A 134 7.66 4.47 2.10
N PHE A 135 8.68 5.23 1.68
CA PHE A 135 10.05 4.73 1.55
C PHE A 135 10.62 4.20 2.86
N ALA A 136 10.35 4.87 3.99
CA ALA A 136 10.77 4.37 5.30
C ALA A 136 10.12 3.02 5.65
N VAL A 137 8.85 2.83 5.31
CA VAL A 137 8.16 1.53 5.46
C VAL A 137 8.78 0.47 4.54
N VAL A 138 9.05 0.81 3.28
CA VAL A 138 9.72 -0.10 2.33
C VAL A 138 11.11 -0.50 2.83
N ALA A 139 11.88 0.44 3.38
CA ALA A 139 13.19 0.16 3.98
C ALA A 139 13.08 -0.82 5.15
N SER A 140 12.08 -0.64 6.02
CA SER A 140 11.82 -1.55 7.13
C SER A 140 11.41 -2.95 6.64
N ALA A 141 10.60 -3.03 5.57
CA ALA A 141 10.09 -4.28 5.03
C ALA A 141 11.14 -5.12 4.29
N LEU A 142 12.03 -4.47 3.53
CA LEU A 142 13.00 -5.12 2.63
C LEU A 142 14.46 -5.04 3.12
N GLY A 143 14.69 -4.33 4.22
CA GLY A 143 16.00 -4.13 4.83
C GLY A 143 16.63 -2.79 4.44
N ILE A 144 17.04 -2.03 5.45
CA ILE A 144 17.71 -0.72 5.30
C ILE A 144 18.93 -0.79 4.36
N PRO A 145 19.83 -1.80 4.44
CA PRO A 145 21.01 -1.84 3.57
C PRO A 145 20.68 -1.82 2.08
N ALA A 146 19.56 -2.44 1.68
CA ALA A 146 19.15 -2.51 0.29
C ALA A 146 18.72 -1.15 -0.28
N LEU A 147 18.21 -0.25 0.57
CA LEU A 147 17.77 1.10 0.16
C LEU A 147 18.89 2.16 0.26
N LEU A 148 20.00 1.88 0.95
CA LEU A 148 21.09 2.86 1.12
C LEU A 148 21.67 3.43 -0.18
N PRO A 149 21.92 2.65 -1.25
CA PRO A 149 22.45 3.21 -2.49
C PRO A 149 21.49 4.24 -3.11
N PHE A 150 20.19 3.94 -3.04
CA PHE A 150 19.15 4.82 -3.52
C PHE A 150 19.07 6.11 -2.70
N LEU A 151 19.04 6.01 -1.36
CA LEU A 151 19.03 7.20 -0.48
C LEU A 151 20.25 8.09 -0.70
N ARG A 152 21.46 7.50 -0.83
CA ARG A 152 22.68 8.26 -1.14
C ARG A 152 22.56 9.06 -2.44
N ALA A 153 21.94 8.48 -3.47
CA ALA A 153 21.72 9.15 -4.75
C ALA A 153 20.69 10.28 -4.64
N VAL A 154 19.58 10.05 -3.92
CA VAL A 154 18.50 11.04 -3.74
C VAL A 154 18.99 12.22 -2.89
N CYS A 155 19.62 11.97 -1.73
CA CYS A 155 20.13 13.01 -0.83
C CYS A 155 21.23 13.88 -1.46
N ARG A 156 21.94 13.36 -2.48
CA ARG A 156 22.98 14.08 -3.23
C ARG A 156 22.52 14.51 -4.62
N SER A 157 21.22 14.43 -4.91
CA SER A 157 20.68 14.80 -6.21
C SER A 157 21.01 16.26 -6.54
N LYS A 158 21.61 16.50 -7.70
CA LYS A 158 21.87 17.86 -8.21
C LYS A 158 20.68 18.45 -8.97
N LYS A 159 19.67 17.63 -9.29
CA LYS A 159 18.53 18.02 -10.13
C LYS A 159 17.53 18.93 -9.41
N SER A 160 17.24 18.62 -8.16
CA SER A 160 16.17 19.25 -7.39
C SER A 160 16.53 19.28 -5.91
N TRP A 161 16.25 20.39 -5.24
CA TRP A 161 16.43 20.49 -3.79
C TRP A 161 15.31 19.73 -3.05
N GLN A 162 14.11 19.67 -3.65
CA GLN A 162 12.98 18.89 -3.15
C GLN A 162 13.38 17.42 -3.03
N ALA A 163 14.09 16.88 -4.04
CA ALA A 163 14.60 15.51 -3.97
C ALA A 163 15.50 15.29 -2.75
N ARG A 164 16.44 16.21 -2.52
CA ARG A 164 17.36 16.12 -1.37
C ARG A 164 16.62 16.19 -0.05
N HIS A 165 15.68 17.12 0.06
CA HIS A 165 14.85 17.30 1.25
C HIS A 165 14.01 16.04 1.55
N THR A 166 13.33 15.49 0.55
CA THR A 166 12.55 14.24 0.70
C THR A 166 13.43 13.05 1.06
N GLY A 167 14.64 12.95 0.50
CA GLY A 167 15.56 11.86 0.83
C GLY A 167 16.13 11.91 2.26
N VAL A 168 16.23 13.10 2.85
CA VAL A 168 16.69 13.29 4.24
C VAL A 168 15.56 13.03 5.25
N LYS A 169 14.32 13.31 4.84
CA LYS A 169 13.11 13.16 5.65
C LYS A 169 12.74 11.69 5.86
#